data_AF-A0AAD9MF55-F1
#
_entry.id   AF-A0AAD9MF55-F1
#
_cell.length_a   1.000
_cell.length_b   1.000
_cell.length_c   1.000
_cell.angle_alpha   90.00
_cell.angle_beta   90.00
_cell.angle_gamma   90.00
#
_symmetry.space_group_name_H-M   'P 1'
#
loop_
_entity.id
_entity.type
_entity.pdbx_description
1 polymer ?
#
loop_
_entity_poly.entity_id
_entity_poly.type
_entity_poly.pdbx_seq_one_letter_code
_entity_poly.pdbx_strand_id
1 'polypeptide(L)'
;MDRKKVSVVDRPIPSIRDPKDIIVKVQATALCGSELHTFRGYDQPSGTGFVIGHAFTGLVSEVGSEVKAVQVGDKVVAPFTTCLRPISTAHRQRFRGTLMRRTREKNIRVQMGRCPVHSVFSELLQVLEKTQDQLGFMFDKIMPLTEAAEGYDLFDKMKVQQVIFKPWRG
;
A
#
# COMPACT_ATOMS: atom_id res chain seq x y z
N MET A 1 3.25 -8.66 -27.79
CA MET A 1 3.65 -7.61 -26.83
C MET A 1 4.08 -8.30 -25.56
N ASP A 2 5.35 -8.18 -25.19
CA ASP A 2 5.85 -8.71 -23.91
C ASP A 2 5.14 -8.03 -22.74
N ARG A 3 4.22 -8.76 -22.08
CA ARG A 3 3.31 -8.25 -21.05
C ARG A 3 3.92 -8.27 -19.64
N LYS A 4 5.23 -8.05 -19.48
CA LYS A 4 5.92 -8.15 -18.17
C LYS A 4 7.11 -7.19 -18.07
N LYS A 5 6.88 -5.88 -18.18
CA LYS A 5 7.97 -4.90 -18.04
C LYS A 5 7.68 -3.92 -16.93
N VAL A 6 8.39 -4.10 -15.81
CA VAL A 6 8.54 -3.09 -14.76
C VAL A 6 9.94 -2.49 -14.89
N SER A 7 10.06 -1.19 -14.68
CA SER A 7 11.34 -0.50 -14.68
C SER A 7 11.33 0.61 -13.66
N VAL A 8 12.48 0.83 -13.03
CA VAL A 8 12.70 1.99 -12.16
C VAL A 8 13.04 3.18 -13.04
N VAL A 9 12.35 4.29 -12.82
CA VAL A 9 12.52 5.52 -13.61
C VAL A 9 12.47 6.70 -12.66
N ASP A 10 13.41 7.63 -12.82
CA ASP A 10 13.40 8.88 -12.08
C ASP A 10 12.21 9.74 -12.50
N ARG A 11 11.52 10.32 -11.50
CA ARG A 11 10.39 11.22 -11.71
C ARG A 11 10.48 12.41 -10.78
N PRO A 12 9.87 13.55 -11.16
CA PRO A 12 9.73 14.68 -10.26
C PRO A 12 9.05 14.26 -8.96
N ILE A 13 9.55 14.79 -7.84
CA ILE A 13 8.86 14.67 -6.56
C ILE A 13 7.47 15.32 -6.72
N PRO A 14 6.39 14.67 -6.27
CA PRO A 14 5.07 15.28 -6.32
C PRO A 14 5.05 16.59 -5.50
N SER A 15 4.10 17.46 -5.81
CA SER A 15 3.81 18.65 -5.02
C SER A 15 2.38 18.55 -4.49
N ILE A 16 2.08 19.27 -3.41
CA ILE A 16 0.71 19.43 -2.92
C ILE A 16 -0.15 20.05 -4.03
N ARG A 17 -1.31 19.44 -4.31
CA ARG A 17 -2.27 19.92 -5.32
C ARG A 17 -3.60 20.34 -4.67
N ASP A 18 -4.01 19.65 -3.64
CA ASP A 18 -5.17 19.95 -2.81
C ASP A 18 -4.71 20.31 -1.37
N PRO A 19 -5.34 21.29 -0.71
CA PRO A 19 -5.05 21.62 0.70
C PRO A 19 -5.11 20.44 1.68
N LYS A 20 -5.73 19.32 1.32
CA LYS A 20 -5.84 18.10 2.15
C LYS A 20 -4.82 17.02 1.78
N ASP A 21 -3.95 17.29 0.82
CA ASP A 21 -2.91 16.34 0.42
C ASP A 21 -1.82 16.23 1.49
N ILE A 22 -1.16 15.08 1.47
CA ILE A 22 0.13 14.88 2.15
C ILE A 22 1.10 14.25 1.17
N ILE A 23 2.39 14.56 1.34
CA ILE A 23 3.47 13.88 0.64
C ILE A 23 4.20 12.99 1.61
N VAL A 24 4.50 11.77 1.18
CA VAL A 24 5.13 10.75 2.01
C VAL A 24 6.47 10.34 1.40
N LYS A 25 7.54 10.46 2.18
CA LYS A 25 8.82 9.82 1.90
C LYS A 25 8.73 8.34 2.29
N VAL A 26 8.46 7.49 1.30
CA VAL A 26 8.31 6.03 1.47
C VAL A 26 9.61 5.40 1.96
N GLN A 27 9.64 4.82 3.15
CA GLN A 27 10.83 4.16 3.71
C GLN A 27 10.96 2.71 3.25
N ALA A 28 9.84 2.00 3.14
CA ALA A 28 9.78 0.63 2.63
C ALA A 28 8.43 0.40 1.95
N THR A 29 8.43 -0.41 0.89
CA THR A 29 7.21 -0.83 0.21
C THR A 29 7.23 -2.33 -0.01
N ALA A 30 6.14 -3.01 0.30
CA ALA A 30 5.97 -4.43 0.09
C ALA A 30 5.29 -4.66 -1.26
N LEU A 31 5.74 -5.68 -1.99
CA LEU A 31 5.12 -6.13 -3.22
C LEU A 31 3.86 -6.92 -2.87
N CYS A 32 2.69 -6.49 -3.34
CA CYS A 32 1.44 -7.17 -3.04
C CYS A 32 1.04 -8.14 -4.17
N GLY A 33 0.45 -9.29 -3.83
CA GLY A 33 -0.10 -10.22 -4.81
C GLY A 33 -1.11 -9.57 -5.77
N SER A 34 -1.83 -8.54 -5.33
CA SER A 34 -2.77 -7.82 -6.19
C SER A 34 -2.07 -6.99 -7.27
N GLU A 35 -0.83 -6.54 -7.06
CA GLU A 35 -0.03 -5.81 -8.05
C GLU A 35 0.39 -6.71 -9.21
N LEU A 36 0.43 -8.03 -9.00
CA LEU A 36 0.69 -8.99 -10.07
C LEU A 36 -0.43 -9.02 -11.12
N HIS A 37 -1.66 -8.62 -10.79
CA HIS A 37 -2.72 -8.49 -11.80
C HIS A 37 -2.39 -7.40 -12.82
N THR A 38 -1.89 -6.26 -12.35
CA THR A 38 -1.43 -5.18 -13.22
C THR A 38 -0.15 -5.59 -13.96
N PHE A 39 0.82 -6.20 -13.27
CA PHE A 39 2.07 -6.66 -13.88
C PHE A 39 1.88 -7.70 -14.99
N ARG A 40 0.94 -8.64 -14.82
CA ARG A 40 0.61 -9.69 -15.80
C ARG A 40 -0.35 -9.21 -16.90
N GLY A 41 -0.86 -7.98 -16.79
CA GLY A 41 -1.81 -7.40 -17.74
C GLY A 41 -3.22 -8.00 -17.67
N TYR A 42 -3.66 -8.43 -16.49
CA TYR A 42 -5.04 -8.84 -16.22
C TYR A 42 -5.97 -7.66 -15.91
N ASP A 43 -5.44 -6.58 -15.37
CA ASP A 43 -6.20 -5.35 -15.15
C ASP A 43 -6.36 -4.55 -16.45
N GLN A 44 -7.35 -3.66 -16.48
CA GLN A 44 -7.51 -2.68 -17.56
C GLN A 44 -6.16 -2.01 -17.86
N PRO A 45 -5.82 -1.76 -19.14
CA PRO A 45 -4.53 -1.18 -19.49
C PRO A 45 -4.37 0.14 -18.74
N SER A 46 -3.49 0.14 -17.74
CA SER A 46 -2.97 1.39 -17.22
C SER A 46 -2.11 1.97 -18.34
N GLY A 47 -2.32 3.25 -18.68
CA GLY A 47 -1.52 3.90 -19.71
C GLY A 47 -0.02 3.72 -19.41
N THR A 48 0.81 3.63 -20.44
CA THR A 48 2.27 3.55 -20.29
C THR A 48 2.76 4.65 -19.34
N GLY A 49 3.53 4.26 -18.32
CA GLY A 49 4.02 5.19 -17.31
C GLY A 49 3.16 5.31 -16.04
N PHE A 50 2.24 4.38 -15.80
CA PHE A 50 1.58 4.20 -14.51
C PHE A 50 2.57 3.82 -13.40
N VAL A 51 2.46 4.46 -12.23
CA VAL A 51 3.26 4.14 -11.04
C VAL A 51 2.51 3.09 -10.22
N ILE A 52 3.13 1.94 -10.02
CA ILE A 52 2.63 0.84 -9.20
C ILE A 52 3.16 0.94 -7.77
N GLY A 53 2.48 0.33 -6.80
CA GLY A 53 2.80 0.46 -5.38
C GLY A 53 1.59 0.93 -4.56
N HIS A 54 1.11 0.12 -3.62
CA HIS A 54 0.04 0.51 -2.68
C HIS A 54 0.19 -0.03 -1.26
N ALA A 55 1.34 -0.65 -0.95
CA ALA A 55 1.61 -1.22 0.37
C ALA A 55 2.94 -0.69 0.91
N PHE A 56 2.91 0.41 1.67
CA PHE A 56 4.15 1.07 2.11
C PHE A 56 4.10 1.64 3.52
N THR A 57 5.28 1.85 4.08
CA THR A 57 5.50 2.68 5.28
C THR A 57 6.40 3.85 4.91
N GLY A 58 6.23 4.97 5.62
CA GLY A 58 7.04 6.16 5.34
C GLY A 58 6.87 7.26 6.36
N LEU A 59 7.50 8.40 6.07
CA LEU A 59 7.40 9.62 6.85
C LEU A 59 6.67 10.68 6.05
N VAL A 60 5.77 11.42 6.70
CA VAL A 60 5.16 12.62 6.10
C VAL A 60 6.26 13.66 5.86
N SER A 61 6.46 14.06 4.61
CA SER A 61 7.46 15.06 4.20
C SER A 61 6.85 16.43 3.94
N GLU A 62 5.59 16.49 3.53
CA GLU A 62 4.84 17.74 3.30
C GLU A 62 3.37 17.53 3.65
N VAL A 63 2.71 18.59 4.12
CA VAL A 63 1.29 18.59 4.45
C VAL A 63 0.61 19.81 3.81
N GLY A 64 -0.58 19.61 3.26
CA GLY A 64 -1.43 20.69 2.81
C GLY A 64 -2.01 21.50 3.97
N SER A 65 -2.47 22.72 3.67
CA SER A 65 -2.91 23.70 4.69
C SER A 65 -4.18 23.30 5.47
N GLU A 66 -4.98 22.37 4.98
CA GLU A 66 -6.18 21.86 5.66
C GLU A 66 -5.96 20.54 6.40
N VAL A 67 -4.74 19.97 6.35
CA VAL A 67 -4.41 18.73 7.06
C VAL A 67 -4.25 19.02 8.55
N LYS A 68 -5.12 18.42 9.37
CA LYS A 68 -5.10 18.57 10.84
C LYS A 68 -4.73 17.30 11.59
N ALA A 69 -4.61 16.19 10.87
CA ALA A 69 -4.60 14.86 11.47
C ALA A 69 -3.21 14.20 11.51
N VAL A 70 -2.27 14.72 10.72
CA VAL A 70 -0.85 14.34 10.72
C VAL A 70 -0.02 15.60 10.50
N GLN A 71 1.25 15.54 10.87
CA GLN A 71 2.24 16.59 10.66
C GLN A 71 3.51 16.03 10.01
N VAL A 72 4.36 16.92 9.49
CA VAL A 72 5.66 16.54 8.94
C VAL A 72 6.48 15.78 9.99
N GLY A 73 7.07 14.66 9.59
CA GLY A 73 7.81 13.75 10.46
C GLY A 73 6.99 12.58 11.01
N ASP A 74 5.65 12.61 10.89
CA ASP A 74 4.82 11.49 11.34
C ASP A 74 5.07 10.24 10.52
N LYS A 75 5.09 9.08 11.21
CA LYS A 75 5.15 7.77 10.58
C LYS A 75 3.77 7.38 10.08
N VAL A 76 3.70 6.99 8.81
CA VAL A 76 2.46 6.53 8.18
C VAL A 76 2.63 5.14 7.60
N VAL A 77 1.54 4.38 7.63
CA VAL A 77 1.42 3.07 6.98
C VAL A 77 0.21 3.07 6.07
N ALA A 78 0.40 2.63 4.84
CA ALA A 78 -0.65 2.42 3.87
C ALA A 78 -0.74 0.91 3.59
N PRO A 79 -1.58 0.15 4.32
CA PRO A 79 -1.87 -1.21 3.93
C PRO A 79 -2.88 -1.22 2.76
N PHE A 80 -2.87 -2.28 1.96
CA PHE A 80 -3.78 -2.47 0.81
C PHE A 80 -5.25 -2.14 1.13
N THR A 81 -5.72 -2.46 2.35
CA THR A 81 -7.10 -2.23 2.80
C THR A 81 -7.44 -0.76 3.04
N THR A 82 -6.48 0.11 3.36
CA THR A 82 -6.76 1.54 3.61
C THR A 82 -6.77 2.36 2.31
N CYS A 83 -6.18 1.85 1.23
CA CYS A 83 -6.14 2.52 -0.08
C CYS A 83 -7.48 2.52 -0.84
N LEU A 84 -8.50 1.82 -0.32
CA LEU A 84 -9.88 1.90 -0.84
C LEU A 84 -10.67 3.11 -0.30
N ARG A 85 -10.07 3.91 0.60
CA ARG A 85 -10.51 5.26 0.92
C ARG A 85 -9.38 6.24 0.58
N PRO A 86 -9.68 7.45 0.08
CA PRO A 86 -8.66 8.49 -0.07
C PRO A 86 -7.94 8.71 1.27
N ILE A 87 -6.62 8.93 1.20
CA ILE A 87 -5.69 9.17 2.32
C ILE A 87 -6.09 10.34 3.24
N SER A 88 -7.15 11.09 2.90
CA SER A 88 -7.68 12.25 3.63
C SER A 88 -8.34 11.94 4.99
N THR A 89 -8.15 10.77 5.60
CA THR A 89 -8.84 10.42 6.85
C THR A 89 -7.92 9.73 7.86
N ALA A 90 -6.96 10.47 8.42
CA ALA A 90 -6.63 10.23 9.81
C ALA A 90 -7.75 10.86 10.65
N HIS A 91 -8.70 10.06 11.17
CA HIS A 91 -9.69 10.60 12.11
C HIS A 91 -10.31 9.60 13.08
N ARG A 92 -10.47 10.12 14.30
CA ARG A 92 -11.24 9.59 15.42
C ARG A 92 -12.73 9.56 15.07
N GLN A 93 -13.34 8.38 15.18
CA GLN A 93 -14.77 8.02 15.33
C GLN A 93 -15.88 8.95 14.81
N ARG A 94 -16.68 8.48 13.83
CA ARG A 94 -18.03 7.83 13.93
C ARG A 94 -18.70 7.85 12.53
N PHE A 95 -19.66 6.94 12.33
CA PHE A 95 -20.75 6.92 11.30
C PHE A 95 -20.83 5.76 10.28
N ARG A 96 -22.11 5.47 9.95
CA ARG A 96 -22.76 4.28 9.39
C ARG A 96 -22.58 4.10 7.86
N GLY A 97 -22.39 2.84 7.42
CA GLY A 97 -22.74 2.25 6.09
C GLY A 97 -22.21 2.95 4.83
N THR A 98 -21.95 2.36 3.65
CA THR A 98 -22.18 1.02 3.08
C THR A 98 -21.21 0.91 1.88
N LEU A 99 -20.51 -0.20 1.71
CA LEU A 99 -19.54 -0.44 0.63
C LEU A 99 -20.28 -0.98 -0.61
N MET A 100 -20.62 -0.12 -1.56
CA MET A 100 -21.30 -0.46 -2.82
C MET A 100 -20.41 -0.06 -4.00
N ARG A 101 -19.90 -1.03 -4.79
CA ARG A 101 -19.73 -0.88 -6.26
C ARG A 101 -19.17 -2.07 -7.06
N ARG A 102 -18.93 -3.27 -6.48
CA ARG A 102 -18.38 -4.42 -7.23
C ARG A 102 -19.13 -5.76 -7.10
N THR A 103 -20.43 -5.75 -6.85
CA THR A 103 -21.26 -6.98 -6.78
C THR A 103 -22.39 -7.05 -7.82
N ARG A 104 -22.47 -6.09 -8.76
CA ARG A 104 -23.66 -5.90 -9.60
C ARG A 104 -23.82 -6.88 -10.77
N GLU A 105 -22.78 -7.62 -11.16
CA GLU A 105 -22.80 -8.45 -12.39
C GLU A 105 -23.14 -9.93 -12.17
N LYS A 106 -23.27 -10.41 -10.92
CA LYS A 106 -23.47 -11.85 -10.65
C LYS A 106 -24.71 -12.21 -9.83
N ASN A 107 -25.63 -11.28 -9.59
CA ASN A 107 -26.86 -11.51 -8.83
C ASN A 107 -26.66 -12.21 -7.46
N ILE A 108 -25.51 -12.00 -6.82
CA ILE A 108 -25.19 -12.51 -5.48
C ILE A 108 -25.13 -11.32 -4.52
N ARG A 109 -25.98 -11.33 -3.50
CA ARG A 109 -25.94 -10.37 -2.40
C ARG A 109 -25.02 -10.90 -1.30
N VAL A 110 -23.76 -10.48 -1.32
CA VAL A 110 -22.84 -10.71 -0.19
C VAL A 110 -23.03 -9.57 0.81
N GLN A 111 -23.55 -9.91 2.00
CA GLN A 111 -23.48 -9.02 3.16
C GLN A 111 -22.32 -9.48 4.03
N MET A 112 -21.27 -8.67 4.13
CA MET A 112 -20.22 -8.86 5.12
C MET A 112 -20.51 -7.99 6.34
N GLY A 113 -20.36 -8.56 7.53
CA GLY A 113 -20.36 -7.80 8.77
C GLY A 113 -19.17 -6.83 8.84
N ARG A 114 -19.11 -6.01 9.89
CA ARG A 114 -17.84 -5.33 10.23
C ARG A 114 -16.82 -6.43 10.48
N CYS A 115 -15.70 -6.44 9.75
CA CYS A 115 -14.52 -7.17 10.19
C CYS A 115 -13.98 -6.39 11.40
N PRO A 116 -14.15 -6.85 12.64
CA PRO A 116 -13.99 -6.05 13.85
C PRO A 116 -12.51 -5.87 14.23
N VAL A 117 -11.61 -5.89 13.25
CA VAL A 117 -10.17 -5.72 13.49
C VAL A 117 -9.90 -4.40 14.20
N HIS A 118 -10.72 -3.36 13.96
CA HIS A 118 -10.49 -2.06 14.57
C HIS A 118 -10.71 -2.03 16.10
N SER A 119 -11.69 -2.77 16.63
CA SER A 119 -11.97 -2.77 18.09
C SER A 119 -10.87 -3.46 18.89
N VAL A 120 -10.20 -4.43 18.27
CA VAL A 120 -9.06 -5.16 18.86
C VAL A 120 -7.72 -4.63 18.36
N PHE A 121 -7.68 -3.64 17.48
CA PHE A 121 -6.45 -3.22 16.80
C PHE A 121 -5.37 -2.76 17.79
N SER A 122 -5.75 -1.98 18.80
CA SER A 122 -4.81 -1.51 19.83
C SER A 122 -4.22 -2.68 20.64
N GLU A 123 -5.04 -3.68 20.96
CA GLU A 123 -4.60 -4.88 21.68
C GLU A 123 -3.71 -5.76 20.78
N LEU A 124 -4.12 -5.95 19.52
CA LEU A 124 -3.35 -6.69 18.53
C LEU A 124 -2.02 -6.01 18.23
N LEU A 125 -1.94 -4.68 18.21
CA LEU A 125 -0.68 -3.96 18.04
C LEU A 125 0.29 -4.22 19.19
N GLN A 126 -0.20 -4.25 20.43
CA GLN A 126 0.63 -4.56 21.59
C GLN A 126 1.13 -6.00 21.56
N VAL A 127 0.29 -6.95 21.10
CA VAL A 127 0.71 -8.34 20.90
C VAL A 127 1.74 -8.40 19.78
N LEU A 128 1.46 -7.77 18.64
CA LEU A 128 2.35 -7.72 17.49
C LEU A 128 3.72 -7.13 17.84
N GLU A 129 3.77 -6.04 18.62
CA GLU A 129 5.04 -5.44 19.05
C GLU A 129 5.89 -6.44 19.86
N LYS A 130 5.24 -7.29 20.66
CA LYS A 130 5.90 -8.32 21.49
C LYS A 130 6.26 -9.59 20.73
N THR A 131 5.63 -9.85 19.57
CA THR A 131 5.79 -11.09 18.81
C THR A 131 6.23 -10.87 17.36
N GLN A 132 6.60 -9.64 16.98
CA GLN A 132 6.98 -9.29 15.61
C GLN A 132 8.21 -10.06 15.12
N ASP A 133 9.10 -10.42 16.05
CA ASP A 133 10.26 -11.29 15.86
C ASP A 133 9.85 -12.67 15.32
N GLN A 134 8.68 -13.17 15.71
CA GLN A 134 8.14 -14.43 15.18
C GLN A 134 7.69 -14.32 13.72
N LEU A 135 7.53 -13.11 13.18
CA LEU A 135 7.08 -12.86 11.82
C LEU A 135 8.23 -12.67 10.83
N GLY A 136 9.48 -12.85 11.26
CA GLY A 136 10.65 -12.71 10.39
C GLY A 136 10.58 -13.59 9.13
N PHE A 137 9.97 -14.78 9.23
CA PHE A 137 9.76 -15.68 8.10
C PHE A 137 8.83 -15.11 7.02
N MET A 138 8.01 -14.10 7.34
CA MET A 138 7.09 -13.50 6.37
C MET A 138 7.80 -12.59 5.37
N PHE A 139 9.08 -12.26 5.60
CA PHE A 139 9.84 -11.30 4.81
C PHE A 139 11.10 -11.96 4.24
N ASP A 140 10.91 -12.82 3.23
CA ASP A 140 11.99 -13.60 2.62
C ASP A 140 13.05 -12.74 1.93
N LYS A 141 12.65 -11.59 1.36
CA LYS A 141 13.53 -10.79 0.52
C LYS A 141 13.33 -9.30 0.76
N ILE A 142 14.37 -8.66 1.29
CA ILE A 142 14.49 -7.20 1.36
C ILE A 142 15.57 -6.76 0.37
N MET A 143 15.23 -5.87 -0.55
CA MET A 143 16.13 -5.46 -1.63
C MET A 143 15.98 -3.98 -1.97
N PRO A 144 16.98 -3.34 -2.61
CA PRO A 144 16.85 -1.94 -3.03
C PRO A 144 15.80 -1.83 -4.15
N LEU A 145 15.13 -0.68 -4.23
CA LEU A 145 14.13 -0.44 -5.28
C LEU A 145 14.72 -0.54 -6.69
N THR A 146 16.01 -0.25 -6.86
CA THR A 146 16.74 -0.39 -8.14
C THR A 146 16.67 -1.80 -8.74
N GLU A 147 16.42 -2.81 -7.91
CA GLU A 147 16.29 -4.22 -8.32
C GLU A 147 14.82 -4.65 -8.44
N ALA A 148 13.88 -3.70 -8.58
CA ALA A 148 12.45 -3.99 -8.66
C ALA A 148 12.10 -5.06 -9.70
N ALA A 149 12.71 -5.00 -10.90
CA ALA A 149 12.45 -5.99 -11.95
C ALA A 149 12.75 -7.43 -11.51
N GLU A 150 13.86 -7.65 -10.81
CA GLU A 150 14.19 -8.96 -10.25
C GLU A 150 13.20 -9.36 -9.14
N GLY A 151 12.86 -8.42 -8.24
CA GLY A 151 11.90 -8.67 -7.18
C GLY A 151 10.52 -9.09 -7.68
N TYR A 152 10.01 -8.41 -8.72
CA TYR A 152 8.77 -8.81 -9.40
C TYR A 152 8.87 -10.21 -10.00
N ASP A 153 10.00 -10.55 -10.61
CA ASP A 153 10.23 -11.85 -11.22
C ASP A 153 10.29 -13.00 -10.19
N LEU A 154 10.98 -12.77 -9.06
CA LEU A 154 11.05 -13.73 -7.96
C LEU A 154 9.67 -14.00 -7.36
N PHE A 155 8.89 -12.94 -7.16
CA PHE A 155 7.56 -13.03 -6.59
C PHE A 155 6.54 -13.64 -7.57
N ASP A 156 6.59 -13.26 -8.86
CA ASP A 156 5.74 -13.82 -9.92
C ASP A 156 5.92 -15.34 -10.05
N LYS A 157 7.16 -15.80 -9.89
CA LYS A 157 7.56 -17.22 -9.98
C LYS A 157 7.40 -17.97 -8.65
N MET A 158 6.83 -17.34 -7.62
CA MET A 158 6.65 -17.91 -6.28
C MET A 158 7.95 -18.43 -5.64
N LYS A 159 9.09 -17.81 -5.97
CA LYS A 159 10.40 -18.15 -5.37
C LYS A 159 10.60 -17.53 -3.99
N VAL A 160 9.78 -16.54 -3.64
CA VAL A 160 9.77 -15.82 -2.37
C VAL A 160 8.31 -15.58 -1.99
N GLN A 161 7.98 -15.65 -0.70
CA GLN A 161 6.65 -15.38 -0.17
C GLN A 161 6.33 -13.88 -0.14
N GLN A 162 7.36 -13.05 0.02
CA GLN A 162 7.22 -11.60 0.08
C GLN A 162 8.50 -10.90 -0.36
N VAL A 163 8.33 -9.78 -1.05
CA VAL A 163 9.42 -8.85 -1.39
C VAL A 163 9.16 -7.50 -0.74
N ILE A 164 10.17 -6.96 -0.06
CA ILE A 164 10.18 -5.58 0.44
C ILE A 164 11.25 -4.81 -0.33
N PHE A 165 10.86 -3.70 -0.93
CA PHE A 165 11.77 -2.74 -1.52
C PHE A 165 12.10 -1.61 -0.55
N LYS A 166 13.38 -1.25 -0.47
CA LYS A 166 13.87 -0.04 0.19
C LYS A 166 14.27 1.00 -0.87
N PRO A 167 13.53 2.11 -1.02
CA PRO A 167 13.83 3.12 -2.04
C PRO A 167 15.10 3.93 -1.75
N TRP A 168 15.45 4.07 -0.47
CA TRP A 168 16.59 4.85 -0.02
C TRP A 168 17.64 3.93 0.57
N ARG A 169 18.91 4.19 0.28
CA ARG A 169 20.01 3.59 1.04
C ARG A 169 19.98 4.18 2.45
N GLY A 170 19.96 3.30 3.45
CA GLY A 170 20.12 3.68 4.86
C GLY A 170 21.54 4.08 5.19
#